data_AF-A0AAV4ZWV7-F1
#
_entry.id   AF-A0AAV4ZWV7-F1
#
_cell.length_a   1.000
_cell.length_b   1.000
_cell.length_c   1.000
_cell.angle_alpha   90.00
_cell.angle_beta   90.00
_cell.angle_gamma   90.00
#
_symmetry.space_group_name_H-M   'P 1'
#
loop_
_entity.id
_entity.type
_entity.pdbx_description
1 polymer ?
#
loop_
_entity_poly.entity_id
_entity_poly.type
_entity_poly.pdbx_seq_one_letter_code
_entity_poly.pdbx_strand_id
1 'polypeptide(L)'
;MEEMQITSDLTWIEVQFARKAVDEVERCRMTLKWTYAMAYYLEKGNQKELFEDNQRDLEKAVEDLSELLEEPINPEKIAEFRQKMTDKTVYVQKRNEIVLEDTAQGFLERRWKWNVPIEGFEGDEDED
;
A
#
# COMPACT_ATOMS: atom_id res chain seq x y z
N MET A 1 -14.16 2.74 17.45
CA MET A 1 -13.13 3.44 18.26
C MET A 1 -13.64 3.72 19.67
N GLU A 2 -14.91 4.10 19.86
CA GLU A 2 -15.51 4.27 21.21
C GLU A 2 -15.65 2.94 21.98
N GLU A 3 -15.88 1.80 21.32
CA GLU A 3 -15.98 0.50 22.00
C GLU A 3 -14.64 -0.02 22.57
N MET A 4 -13.50 0.37 22.00
CA MET A 4 -12.17 -0.05 22.51
C MET A 4 -11.82 0.59 23.86
N GLN A 5 -12.55 1.64 24.26
CA GLN A 5 -12.22 2.43 25.44
C GLN A 5 -12.92 1.93 26.72
N ILE A 6 -13.91 1.04 26.58
CA ILE A 6 -14.80 0.66 27.69
C ILE A 6 -14.33 -0.62 28.40
N THR A 7 -13.40 -1.40 27.84
CA THR A 7 -13.10 -2.76 28.34
C THR A 7 -11.64 -3.05 28.72
N SER A 8 -10.75 -2.06 28.76
CA SER A 8 -9.35 -2.31 29.15
C SER A 8 -8.73 -1.12 29.86
N ASP A 9 -7.90 -1.37 30.87
CA ASP A 9 -7.04 -0.40 31.58
C ASP A 9 -5.96 0.25 30.67
N LEU A 10 -6.15 0.23 29.35
CA LEU A 10 -5.25 0.82 28.36
C LEU A 10 -5.52 2.32 28.25
N THR A 11 -4.50 3.10 28.53
CA THR A 11 -4.50 4.54 28.37
C THR A 11 -4.68 4.92 26.90
N TRP A 12 -5.24 6.10 26.65
CA TRP A 12 -5.41 6.65 25.30
C TRP A 12 -4.09 6.71 24.48
N ILE A 13 -2.94 6.79 25.16
CA ILE A 13 -1.59 6.73 24.55
C ILE A 13 -1.29 5.33 24.02
N GLU A 14 -1.74 4.28 24.72
CA GLU A 14 -1.50 2.89 24.36
C GLU A 14 -2.29 2.45 23.13
N VAL A 15 -3.26 3.19 22.61
CA VAL A 15 -4.00 2.82 21.38
C VAL A 15 -3.66 3.69 20.16
N GLN A 16 -2.76 4.67 20.30
CA GLN A 16 -2.39 5.57 19.18
C GLN A 16 -1.72 4.82 18.03
N PHE A 17 -1.00 3.73 18.31
CA PHE A 17 -0.36 2.94 17.26
C PHE A 17 -1.39 2.26 16.36
N ALA A 18 -2.52 1.81 16.92
CA ALA A 18 -3.59 1.17 16.17
C ALA A 18 -4.28 2.18 15.25
N ARG A 19 -4.53 3.40 15.73
CA ARG A 19 -5.09 4.46 14.86
C ARG A 19 -4.17 4.77 13.67
N LYS A 20 -2.87 4.91 13.92
CA LYS A 20 -1.88 5.12 12.84
C LYS A 20 -1.87 3.97 11.83
N ALA A 21 -1.96 2.73 12.30
CA ALA A 21 -2.03 1.56 11.44
C ALA A 21 -3.29 1.58 10.56
N VAL A 22 -4.45 1.92 11.13
CA VAL A 22 -5.71 2.08 10.37
C VAL A 22 -5.57 3.16 9.29
N ASP A 23 -5.08 4.35 9.66
CA ASP A 23 -4.89 5.47 8.72
C ASP A 23 -3.96 5.06 7.55
N GLU A 24 -2.92 4.27 7.84
CA GLU A 24 -1.99 3.79 6.82
C GLU A 24 -2.62 2.72 5.91
N VAL A 25 -3.40 1.79 6.46
CA VAL A 25 -4.16 0.80 5.69
C VAL A 25 -5.15 1.50 4.75
N GLU A 26 -5.91 2.48 5.23
CA GLU A 26 -6.87 3.22 4.39
C GLU A 26 -6.16 3.92 3.22
N ARG A 27 -5.02 4.58 3.49
CA ARG A 27 -4.21 5.23 2.46
C ARG A 27 -3.72 4.23 1.43
N CYS A 28 -3.16 3.10 1.85
CA CYS A 28 -2.60 2.11 0.95
C CYS A 28 -3.69 1.37 0.16
N ARG A 29 -4.87 1.14 0.74
CA ARG A 29 -6.04 0.64 0.00
C ARG A 29 -6.51 1.63 -1.06
N MET A 30 -6.41 2.93 -0.82
CA MET A 30 -6.66 3.94 -1.86
C MET A 30 -5.63 3.84 -3.00
N THR A 31 -4.34 3.74 -2.69
CA THR A 31 -3.31 3.52 -3.72
C THR A 31 -3.58 2.26 -4.53
N LEU A 32 -3.88 1.13 -3.87
CA LEU A 32 -4.18 -0.14 -4.54
C LEU A 32 -5.35 -0.02 -5.53
N LYS A 33 -6.41 0.72 -5.21
CA LYS A 33 -7.50 0.95 -6.17
C LYS A 33 -7.01 1.57 -7.48
N TRP A 34 -6.08 2.52 -7.38
CA TRP A 34 -5.49 3.17 -8.55
C TRP A 34 -4.45 2.30 -9.25
N THR A 35 -3.71 1.44 -8.53
CA THR A 35 -2.79 0.50 -9.18
C THR A 35 -3.55 -0.50 -10.05
N TYR A 36 -4.72 -0.97 -9.64
CA TYR A 36 -5.57 -1.82 -10.47
C TYR A 36 -6.04 -1.13 -11.76
N ALA A 37 -6.42 0.16 -11.68
CA ALA A 37 -6.79 0.94 -12.87
C ALA A 37 -5.58 1.13 -13.81
N MET A 38 -4.40 1.44 -13.26
CA MET A 38 -3.15 1.55 -14.01
C MET A 38 -2.80 0.22 -14.71
N ALA A 39 -2.76 -0.89 -13.96
CA ALA A 39 -2.45 -2.22 -14.48
C ALA A 39 -3.40 -2.64 -15.61
N TYR A 40 -4.68 -2.25 -15.54
CA TYR A 40 -5.64 -2.53 -16.61
C TYR A 40 -5.23 -1.90 -17.95
N TYR A 41 -4.75 -0.65 -17.95
CA TYR A 41 -4.37 0.08 -19.17
C TYR A 41 -2.91 -0.09 -19.58
N LEU A 42 -2.04 -0.61 -18.71
CA LEU A 42 -0.66 -0.92 -19.09
C LEU A 42 -0.61 -2.02 -20.17
N GLU A 43 0.19 -1.77 -21.20
CA GLU A 43 0.53 -2.78 -22.21
C GLU A 43 1.28 -3.95 -21.57
N LYS A 44 1.05 -5.17 -22.06
CA LYS A 44 1.75 -6.35 -21.56
C LYS A 44 3.24 -6.27 -21.92
N GLY A 45 4.10 -6.50 -20.92
CA GLY A 45 5.54 -6.53 -21.09
C GLY A 45 6.25 -6.42 -19.75
N ASN A 46 7.58 -6.39 -19.79
CA ASN A 46 8.42 -6.45 -18.58
C ASN A 46 8.11 -5.33 -17.57
N GLN A 47 7.80 -4.12 -18.06
CA GLN A 47 7.51 -2.98 -17.18
C GLN A 47 6.19 -3.17 -16.42
N LYS A 48 5.19 -3.76 -17.07
CA LYS A 48 3.93 -4.11 -16.42
C LYS A 48 4.12 -5.20 -15.38
N GLU A 49 4.91 -6.23 -15.68
CA GLU A 49 5.20 -7.31 -14.74
C GLU A 49 5.89 -6.80 -13.47
N LEU A 50 6.90 -5.93 -13.62
CA LEU A 50 7.56 -5.27 -12.48
C LEU A 50 6.60 -4.40 -11.66
N PHE A 51 5.70 -3.67 -12.33
CA PHE A 51 4.66 -2.90 -11.66
C PHE A 51 3.68 -3.79 -10.87
N GLU A 52 3.21 -4.88 -11.47
CA GLU A 52 2.30 -5.83 -10.84
C GLU A 52 2.96 -6.56 -9.66
N ASP A 53 4.26 -6.81 -9.70
CA ASP A 53 5.00 -7.34 -8.56
C ASP A 53 5.06 -6.35 -7.39
N ASN A 54 5.36 -5.08 -7.66
CA ASN A 54 5.29 -4.02 -6.65
C ASN A 54 3.87 -3.87 -6.07
N GLN A 55 2.83 -3.99 -6.92
CA GLN A 55 1.43 -3.99 -6.49
C GLN A 55 1.12 -5.17 -5.56
N ARG A 56 1.50 -6.40 -5.95
CA ARG A 56 1.27 -7.63 -5.16
C ARG A 56 1.95 -7.57 -3.81
N ASP A 57 3.14 -7.00 -3.80
CA ASP A 57 3.95 -6.77 -2.61
C ASP A 57 3.30 -5.77 -1.64
N LEU A 58 2.71 -4.68 -2.16
CA LEU A 58 1.92 -3.74 -1.37
C LEU A 58 0.63 -4.40 -0.85
N GLU A 59 -0.09 -5.13 -1.70
CA GLU A 59 -1.33 -5.81 -1.34
C GLU A 59 -1.12 -6.78 -0.18
N LYS A 60 -0.09 -7.64 -0.29
CA LYS A 60 0.27 -8.55 0.79
C LYS A 60 0.58 -7.80 2.08
N ALA A 61 1.35 -6.72 2.02
CA ALA A 61 1.68 -5.94 3.21
C ALA A 61 0.44 -5.33 3.88
N VAL A 62 -0.50 -4.81 3.07
CA VAL A 62 -1.76 -4.23 3.54
C VAL A 62 -2.65 -5.28 4.20
N GLU A 63 -2.78 -6.47 3.61
CA GLU A 63 -3.57 -7.57 4.20
C GLU A 63 -2.93 -8.06 5.51
N ASP A 64 -1.60 -8.27 5.53
CA ASP A 64 -0.85 -8.62 6.74
C ASP A 64 -1.05 -7.64 7.92
N LEU A 65 -1.19 -6.34 7.65
CA LEU A 65 -1.47 -5.34 8.67
C LEU A 65 -2.97 -5.29 9.04
N SER A 66 -3.85 -5.50 8.06
CA SER A 66 -5.30 -5.57 8.28
C SER A 66 -5.67 -6.74 9.18
N GLU A 67 -5.09 -7.92 8.93
CA GLU A 67 -5.26 -9.10 9.80
C GLU A 67 -4.85 -8.80 11.25
N LEU A 68 -3.71 -8.13 11.44
CA LEU A 68 -3.23 -7.75 12.77
C LEU A 68 -4.14 -6.73 13.46
N LEU A 69 -4.81 -5.85 12.72
CA LEU A 69 -5.80 -4.89 13.25
C LEU A 69 -7.10 -5.57 13.69
N GLU A 70 -7.42 -6.73 13.10
CA GLU A 70 -8.60 -7.54 13.45
C GLU A 70 -8.35 -8.47 14.63
N GLU A 71 -7.09 -8.69 15.03
CA GLU A 71 -6.75 -9.51 16.19
C GLU A 71 -7.27 -8.90 17.51
N PRO A 72 -7.82 -9.73 18.42
CA PRO A 72 -8.28 -9.25 19.72
C PRO A 72 -7.11 -8.79 20.59
N ILE A 73 -7.25 -7.63 21.22
CA ILE A 73 -6.22 -7.07 22.09
C ILE A 73 -6.17 -7.84 23.42
N ASN A 74 -5.00 -8.42 23.71
CA ASN A 74 -4.68 -8.97 25.02
C ASN A 74 -3.83 -7.95 25.82
N PRO A 75 -4.34 -7.40 26.94
CA PRO A 75 -3.60 -6.44 27.77
C PRO A 75 -2.22 -6.93 28.24
N GLU A 76 -2.06 -8.23 28.52
CA GLU A 76 -0.79 -8.80 28.98
C GLU A 76 0.31 -8.79 27.90
N LYS A 77 -0.08 -8.70 26.63
CA LYS A 77 0.82 -8.73 25.46
C LYS A 77 0.86 -7.41 24.69
N ILE A 78 0.33 -6.32 25.27
CA ILE A 78 0.17 -5.04 24.56
C ILE A 78 1.50 -4.49 24.02
N ALA A 79 2.60 -4.66 24.74
CA ALA A 79 3.92 -4.20 24.30
C ALA A 79 4.41 -4.94 23.04
N GLU A 80 4.21 -6.26 22.98
CA GLU A 80 4.55 -7.07 21.80
C GLU A 80 3.64 -6.73 20.62
N PHE A 81 2.34 -6.59 20.88
CA PHE A 81 1.35 -6.23 19.87
C PHE A 81 1.64 -4.85 19.26
N ARG A 82 1.96 -3.86 20.11
CA ARG A 82 2.37 -2.52 19.68
C ARG A 82 3.60 -2.56 18.78
N GLN A 83 4.63 -3.33 19.16
CA GLN A 83 5.85 -3.46 18.36
C GLN A 83 5.54 -4.05 16.99
N LYS A 84 4.86 -5.20 16.94
CA LYS A 84 4.46 -5.87 15.69
C LYS A 84 3.64 -4.96 14.77
N MET A 85 2.65 -4.26 15.33
CA MET A 85 1.79 -3.37 14.56
C MET A 85 2.55 -2.17 14.03
N THR A 86 3.45 -1.59 14.83
CA THR A 86 4.32 -0.49 14.39
C THR A 86 5.23 -0.92 13.25
N ASP A 87 5.88 -2.09 13.37
CA ASP A 87 6.79 -2.62 12.35
C ASP A 87 6.07 -2.89 11.02
N LYS A 88 4.89 -3.54 11.07
CA LYS A 88 4.06 -3.76 9.88
C LYS A 88 3.56 -2.45 9.27
N THR A 89 3.20 -1.46 10.09
CA THR A 89 2.79 -0.12 9.61
C THR A 89 3.90 0.55 8.81
N VAL A 90 5.13 0.54 9.32
CA VAL A 90 6.30 1.09 8.61
C VAL A 90 6.57 0.33 7.31
N TYR A 91 6.45 -1.00 7.34
CA TYR A 91 6.66 -1.82 6.14
C TYR A 91 5.63 -1.53 5.04
N VAL A 92 4.34 -1.45 5.39
CA VAL A 92 3.25 -1.09 4.47
C VAL A 92 3.48 0.29 3.86
N GLN A 93 3.82 1.27 4.69
CA GLN A 93 4.17 2.61 4.24
C GLN A 93 5.30 2.56 3.21
N LYS A 94 6.37 1.80 3.49
CA LYS A 94 7.52 1.71 2.59
C LYS A 94 7.17 1.06 1.25
N ARG A 95 6.32 0.02 1.25
CA ARG A 95 5.81 -0.59 0.01
C ARG A 95 4.99 0.37 -0.81
N ASN A 96 4.15 1.17 -0.16
CA ASN A 96 3.34 2.19 -0.83
C ASN A 96 4.21 3.27 -1.47
N GLU A 97 5.24 3.74 -0.76
CA GLU A 97 6.24 4.67 -1.29
C GLU A 97 6.94 4.09 -2.52
N ILE A 98 7.40 2.84 -2.48
CA ILE A 98 8.08 2.19 -3.61
C ILE A 98 7.17 2.14 -4.86
N VAL A 99 5.90 1.74 -4.70
CA VAL A 99 4.94 1.72 -5.82
C VAL A 99 4.77 3.12 -6.41
N LEU A 100 4.57 4.13 -5.57
CA LEU A 100 4.34 5.51 -6.01
C LEU A 100 5.57 6.13 -6.66
N GLU A 101 6.75 5.94 -6.07
CA GLU A 101 8.03 6.45 -6.56
C GLU A 101 8.41 5.81 -7.89
N ASP A 102 8.33 4.48 -8.02
CA ASP A 102 8.60 3.78 -9.28
C ASP A 102 7.62 4.20 -10.37
N THR A 103 6.33 4.33 -10.03
CA THR A 103 5.29 4.79 -10.97
C THR A 103 5.59 6.20 -11.48
N ALA A 104 5.90 7.13 -10.58
CA ALA A 104 6.21 8.50 -10.93
C ALA A 104 7.51 8.60 -11.75
N GLN A 105 8.55 7.86 -11.38
CA GLN A 105 9.81 7.84 -12.12
C GLN A 105 9.60 7.26 -13.52
N GLY A 106 8.86 6.16 -13.65
CA GLY A 106 8.53 5.57 -14.95
C GLY A 106 7.73 6.51 -15.85
N PHE A 107 6.92 7.40 -15.26
CA PHE A 107 6.24 8.44 -16.02
C PHE A 107 7.22 9.48 -16.57
N LEU A 108 8.14 9.97 -15.75
CA LEU A 108 9.17 10.94 -16.17
C LEU A 108 10.10 10.36 -17.25
N GLU A 109 10.38 9.06 -17.17
CA GLU A 109 11.23 8.32 -18.12
C GLU A 109 10.49 7.89 -19.39
N ARG A 110 9.18 8.17 -19.53
CA ARG A 110 8.34 7.63 -20.61
C ARG A 110 8.41 6.09 -20.74
N ARG A 111 8.58 5.40 -19.61
CA ARG A 111 8.72 3.94 -19.50
C ARG A 111 7.40 3.20 -19.71
N TRP A 112 6.28 3.87 -19.43
CA TRP A 112 4.94 3.27 -19.50
C TRP A 112 4.40 3.27 -20.92
N LYS A 113 4.03 2.07 -21.39
CA LYS A 113 3.29 1.87 -22.64
C LYS A 113 1.86 1.45 -22.32
N TRP A 114 0.91 1.90 -23.13
CA TRP A 114 -0.52 1.76 -22.88
C TRP A 114 -1.15 0.83 -23.92
N ASN A 115 -2.10 0.00 -23.49
CA ASN A 115 -2.82 -0.93 -24.37
C ASN A 115 -3.91 -0.27 -25.23
N VAL A 116 -4.09 1.04 -25.07
CA VAL A 116 -4.98 1.89 -25.85
C VAL A 116 -4.21 3.14 -26.29
N PRO A 117 -4.53 3.73 -27.45
CA PRO A 117 -3.95 5.01 -27.84
C PRO A 117 -4.29 6.10 -26.81
N ILE A 118 -3.29 6.86 -26.38
CA ILE A 118 -3.47 8.00 -25.49
C ILE A 118 -2.81 9.21 -26.15
N GLU A 119 -3.61 10.24 -26.43
CA GLU A 119 -3.15 11.49 -27.03
C GLU A 119 -2.02 12.10 -26.18
N GLY A 120 -0.89 12.41 -26.83
CA GLY A 120 0.31 12.93 -26.15
C GLY A 120 1.23 11.87 -25.51
N PHE A 121 0.86 10.58 -25.58
CA PHE A 121 1.69 9.42 -25.21
C PHE A 121 1.80 8.39 -26.34
N GLU A 122 1.47 8.81 -27.57
CA GLU A 122 1.75 8.04 -28.78
C GLU A 122 3.27 7.83 -28.83
N GLY A 123 3.69 6.55 -28.84
CA GLY A 123 5.09 6.19 -28.84
C GLY A 123 5.79 6.89 -30.01
N ASP A 124 7.02 7.34 -29.77
CA ASP A 124 7.96 7.61 -30.85
C ASP A 124 8.04 6.29 -31.65
N GLU A 125 7.25 6.17 -32.72
CA GLU A 125 7.29 5.04 -33.64
C GLU A 125 8.74 4.94 -34.11
N ASP A 126 9.29 3.73 -33.96
CA ASP A 126 10.68 3.41 -34.23
C ASP A 126 11.17 4.10 -35.52
N GLU A 127 12.14 5.01 -35.38
CA GLU A 127 13.04 5.39 -36.47
C GLU A 127 13.86 4.13 -36.84
N ASP A 128 13.28 3.29 -37.71
CA ASP A 128 14.01 2.28 -38.51
C ASP A 128 14.72 2.95 -39.71
#